data_AF-A0A0G4P6I5-F1
#
_entry.id   AF-A0A0G4P6I5-F1
#
_cell.length_a   1.000
_cell.length_b   1.000
_cell.length_c   1.000
_cell.angle_alpha   90.00
_cell.angle_beta   90.00
_cell.angle_gamma   90.00
#
_symmetry.space_group_name_H-M   'P 1'
#
loop_
_entity.id
_entity.type
_entity.pdbx_description
1 polymer ?
#
loop_
_entity_poly.entity_id
_entity_poly.type
_entity_poly.pdbx_seq_one_letter_code
_entity_poly.pdbx_strand_id
1 'polypeptide(L)'
;MAQETVARLKAHWTLVLLSTVIVYNNKSHNEDIQLHRKYGNIVRLAPNPLSIADPAEINQIYGIGTRFYKSRFYNLSTTYDDEGLVPDTFVLTDKSLHTRMKRNASNAYSTNGLVQMESWIDPVTERLLSKLQRQAGKPIEMSSVLKDYAMDAIFAVTFGRDFNYIEKGDVLKMYGILENLADYMAIRFLLNQAKDPSSINDREIMTHAFGNISAGSDTTAIALRSILYHVLKDRRVYNKIYDELCVLEAPVQFTDANKLHDLVKLYGITRRAISI
;
A
#
# COMPACT_ATOMS: atom_id res chain seq x y z
N MET A 1 22.80 1.57 -26.92
CA MET A 1 21.79 0.58 -27.34
C MET A 1 21.91 -0.62 -26.41
N ALA A 2 20.99 -0.78 -25.45
CA ALA A 2 20.91 -2.04 -24.71
C ALA A 2 20.38 -3.13 -25.66
N GLN A 3 21.00 -4.31 -25.68
CA GLN A 3 20.47 -5.43 -26.44
C GLN A 3 19.18 -5.90 -25.78
N GLU A 4 18.07 -5.68 -26.49
CA GLU A 4 16.73 -6.12 -26.09
C GLU A 4 16.71 -7.66 -26.14
N THR A 5 17.03 -8.34 -25.03
CA THR A 5 16.94 -9.80 -24.91
C THR A 5 15.47 -10.22 -24.78
N VAL A 6 14.67 -9.91 -25.81
CA VAL A 6 13.25 -10.26 -25.88
C VAL A 6 13.14 -11.76 -26.06
N ALA A 7 12.98 -12.47 -24.95
CA ALA A 7 12.54 -13.86 -24.92
C ALA A 7 11.13 -13.95 -25.57
N ARG A 8 11.07 -14.07 -26.90
CA ARG A 8 9.84 -14.21 -27.67
C ARG A 8 9.21 -15.58 -27.42
N LEU A 9 8.48 -15.71 -26.31
CA LEU A 9 7.57 -16.82 -26.05
C LEU A 9 6.42 -16.72 -27.08
N LYS A 10 6.44 -17.61 -28.08
CA LYS A 10 5.69 -17.44 -29.35
C LYS A 10 4.17 -17.67 -29.27
N ALA A 11 3.63 -18.14 -28.14
CA ALA A 11 2.25 -18.61 -28.05
C ALA A 11 1.39 -17.71 -27.14
N HIS A 12 0.53 -16.90 -27.77
CA HIS A 12 -0.20 -15.80 -27.11
C HIS A 12 -1.24 -16.27 -26.08
N TRP A 13 -1.95 -17.36 -26.39
CA TRP A 13 -3.02 -17.89 -25.51
C TRP A 13 -2.52 -18.72 -24.34
N THR A 14 -1.45 -19.51 -24.54
CA THR A 14 -0.81 -20.25 -23.44
C THR A 14 -0.16 -19.32 -22.44
N LEU A 15 0.37 -18.16 -22.87
CA LEU A 15 0.88 -17.15 -21.95
C LEU A 15 -0.24 -16.60 -21.05
N VAL A 16 -1.38 -16.19 -21.62
CA VAL A 16 -2.51 -15.67 -20.82
C VAL A 16 -3.02 -16.73 -19.83
N LEU A 17 -3.27 -17.97 -20.27
CA LEU A 17 -3.72 -19.03 -19.39
C LEU A 17 -2.70 -19.36 -18.29
N LEU A 18 -1.41 -19.39 -18.62
CA LEU A 18 -0.33 -19.61 -17.66
C LEU A 18 -0.25 -18.46 -16.64
N SER A 19 -0.33 -17.20 -17.08
CA SER A 19 -0.41 -16.02 -16.21
C SER A 19 -1.61 -16.09 -15.26
N THR A 20 -2.80 -16.44 -15.77
CA THR A 20 -4.02 -16.62 -14.94
C THR A 20 -3.81 -17.70 -13.88
N VAL A 21 -3.23 -18.85 -14.25
CA VAL A 21 -2.94 -19.94 -13.32
C VAL A 21 -1.88 -19.54 -12.28
N ILE A 22 -0.84 -18.81 -12.66
CA ILE A 22 0.20 -18.31 -11.75
C ILE A 22 -0.38 -17.30 -10.73
N VAL A 23 -1.24 -16.38 -11.20
CA VAL A 23 -1.95 -15.40 -10.37
C VAL A 23 -2.90 -16.11 -9.41
N TYR A 24 -3.73 -17.03 -9.90
CA TYR A 24 -4.67 -17.81 -9.07
C TYR A 24 -3.96 -18.65 -8.00
N ASN A 25 -2.76 -19.16 -8.28
CA ASN A 25 -1.92 -19.87 -7.31
C ASN A 25 -1.15 -18.93 -6.35
N ASN A 26 -1.41 -17.62 -6.37
CA ASN A 26 -0.74 -16.59 -5.55
C ASN A 26 0.80 -16.61 -5.63
N LYS A 27 1.34 -16.94 -6.81
CA LYS A 27 2.79 -17.11 -7.04
C LYS A 27 3.40 -16.16 -8.07
N SER A 28 2.63 -15.21 -8.61
CA SER A 28 3.07 -14.22 -9.60
C SER A 28 4.42 -13.57 -9.27
N HIS A 29 4.54 -12.97 -8.08
CA HIS A 29 5.79 -12.34 -7.62
C HIS A 29 7.01 -13.28 -7.67
N ASN A 30 6.86 -14.54 -7.23
CA ASN A 30 7.95 -15.53 -7.26
C ASN A 30 8.32 -15.92 -8.69
N GLU A 31 7.36 -15.99 -9.59
CA GLU A 31 7.59 -16.33 -10.99
C GLU A 31 8.26 -15.16 -11.73
N ASP A 32 7.81 -13.92 -11.51
CA ASP A 32 8.42 -12.71 -12.05
C ASP A 32 9.88 -12.55 -11.60
N ILE A 33 10.18 -12.81 -10.32
CA ILE A 33 11.55 -12.85 -9.78
C ILE A 33 12.40 -13.91 -10.51
N GLN A 34 11.87 -15.12 -10.73
CA GLN A 34 12.59 -16.17 -11.46
C GLN A 34 12.82 -15.81 -12.92
N LEU A 35 11.84 -15.18 -13.59
CA LEU A 35 11.97 -14.70 -14.96
C LEU A 35 13.04 -13.62 -15.07
N HIS A 36 13.07 -12.64 -14.16
CA HIS A 36 14.12 -11.62 -14.12
C HIS A 36 15.52 -12.20 -13.83
N ARG A 37 15.63 -13.19 -12.94
CA ARG A 37 16.90 -13.92 -12.71
C ARG A 37 17.39 -14.67 -13.96
N LYS A 38 16.48 -15.12 -14.83
CA LYS A 38 16.80 -15.91 -16.04
C LYS A 38 17.04 -15.07 -17.29
N TYR A 39 16.29 -13.98 -17.47
CA TYR A 39 16.27 -13.20 -18.72
C TYR A 39 16.77 -11.75 -18.56
N GLY A 40 17.05 -11.30 -17.32
CA GLY A 40 17.59 -9.98 -17.02
C GLY A 40 16.54 -8.93 -16.64
N ASN A 41 16.93 -7.66 -16.63
CA ASN A 41 16.16 -6.59 -15.99
C ASN A 41 14.84 -6.23 -16.70
N ILE A 42 14.62 -6.66 -17.95
CA ILE A 42 13.40 -6.35 -18.71
C ILE A 42 12.83 -7.65 -19.30
N VAL A 43 11.60 -7.99 -18.94
CA VAL A 43 10.92 -9.24 -19.35
C VAL A 43 9.55 -8.93 -19.92
N ARG A 44 9.21 -9.52 -21.06
CA ARG A 44 7.86 -9.45 -21.65
C ARG A 44 7.00 -10.60 -21.11
N LEU A 45 6.04 -10.28 -20.24
CA LEU A 45 5.19 -11.29 -19.57
C LEU A 45 4.03 -11.77 -20.45
N ALA A 46 3.46 -10.88 -21.26
CA ALA A 46 2.43 -11.18 -22.26
C ALA A 46 2.59 -10.21 -23.45
N PRO A 47 1.74 -10.22 -24.50
CA PRO A 47 1.99 -9.45 -25.73
C PRO A 47 2.32 -7.96 -25.50
N ASN A 48 1.54 -7.31 -24.61
CA ASN A 48 1.67 -5.88 -24.28
C ASN A 48 2.45 -5.58 -22.98
N PRO A 49 2.25 -6.28 -21.84
CA PRO A 49 2.93 -5.92 -20.59
C PRO A 49 4.41 -6.30 -20.57
N LEU A 50 5.23 -5.33 -20.16
CA LEU A 50 6.65 -5.48 -19.83
C LEU A 50 6.80 -5.35 -18.31
N SER A 51 7.49 -6.30 -17.70
CA SER A 51 8.03 -6.18 -16.35
C SER A 51 9.45 -5.61 -16.41
N ILE A 52 9.73 -4.63 -15.57
CA ILE A 52 10.98 -3.86 -15.55
C ILE A 52 11.50 -3.84 -14.12
N ALA A 53 12.69 -4.41 -13.93
CA ALA A 53 13.41 -4.52 -12.67
C ALA A 53 14.75 -3.77 -12.72
N ASP A 54 14.83 -2.68 -13.51
CA ASP A 54 16.02 -1.84 -13.64
C ASP A 54 15.87 -0.49 -12.91
N PRO A 55 16.69 -0.17 -11.90
CA PRO A 55 16.69 1.14 -11.25
C PRO A 55 16.99 2.32 -12.19
N ALA A 56 17.71 2.12 -13.30
CA ALA A 56 18.01 3.17 -14.26
C ALA A 56 16.74 3.69 -14.98
N GLU A 57 15.74 2.82 -15.16
CA GLU A 57 14.49 3.11 -15.85
C GLU A 57 13.49 3.91 -14.98
N ILE A 58 13.73 4.04 -13.67
CA ILE A 58 12.82 4.74 -12.74
C ILE A 58 12.54 6.17 -13.20
N ASN A 59 13.57 6.91 -13.64
CA ASN A 59 13.40 8.29 -14.14
C ASN A 59 12.68 8.34 -15.49
N GLN A 60 12.83 7.32 -16.34
CA GLN A 60 12.16 7.23 -17.64
C GLN A 60 10.66 6.92 -17.48
N ILE A 61 10.29 6.12 -16.48
CA ILE A 61 8.91 5.69 -16.22
C ILE A 61 8.19 6.71 -15.32
N TYR A 62 8.75 7.02 -14.15
CA TYR A 62 8.11 7.79 -13.08
C TYR A 62 8.60 9.25 -12.94
N GLY A 63 9.53 9.69 -13.80
CA GLY A 63 10.09 11.04 -13.75
C GLY A 63 9.09 12.17 -14.05
N ILE A 64 9.53 13.41 -13.83
CA ILE A 64 8.72 14.60 -14.10
C ILE A 64 8.55 14.75 -15.62
N GLY A 65 7.28 14.83 -16.08
CA GLY A 65 6.96 15.05 -17.48
C GLY A 65 6.95 13.80 -18.37
N THR A 66 7.05 12.59 -17.80
CA THR A 66 6.95 11.34 -18.57
C THR A 66 5.57 11.21 -19.23
N ARG A 67 5.53 10.38 -20.29
CA ARG A 67 4.30 10.02 -21.02
C ARG A 67 3.73 8.67 -20.58
N PHE A 68 4.31 8.06 -19.55
CA PHE A 68 3.79 6.84 -18.94
C PHE A 68 2.73 7.23 -17.90
N TYR A 69 1.51 6.76 -18.14
CA TYR A 69 0.37 6.99 -17.25
C TYR A 69 -0.01 5.67 -16.55
N LYS A 70 -0.85 5.76 -15.52
CA LYS A 70 -1.52 4.59 -14.96
C LYS A 70 -2.19 3.81 -16.09
N SER A 71 -1.90 2.52 -16.19
CA SER A 71 -2.44 1.68 -17.25
C SER A 71 -3.91 1.37 -17.00
N ARG A 72 -4.58 0.75 -17.99
CA ARG A 72 -5.97 0.29 -17.87
C ARG A 72 -6.18 -0.79 -16.79
N PHE A 73 -5.11 -1.26 -16.14
CA PHE A 73 -5.18 -2.02 -14.88
C PHE A 73 -6.00 -1.26 -13.82
N TYR A 74 -5.91 0.07 -13.76
CA TYR A 74 -6.65 0.82 -12.75
C TYR A 74 -8.14 0.99 -13.06
N ASN A 75 -8.59 0.72 -14.30
CA ASN A 75 -10.00 0.73 -14.69
C ASN A 75 -10.86 -0.36 -14.00
N LEU A 76 -10.22 -1.26 -13.25
CA LEU A 76 -10.82 -2.47 -12.68
C LEU A 76 -11.40 -2.24 -11.29
N SER A 77 -10.72 -1.40 -10.51
CA SER A 77 -11.16 -0.87 -9.22
C SER A 77 -12.02 0.39 -9.41
N THR A 78 -12.26 0.81 -10.64
CA THR A 78 -13.17 1.90 -10.95
C THR A 78 -14.60 1.57 -10.54
N THR A 79 -15.12 2.38 -9.62
CA THR A 79 -16.51 2.37 -9.19
C THR A 79 -17.37 3.12 -10.19
N TYR A 80 -18.54 2.56 -10.48
CA TYR A 80 -19.59 3.20 -11.27
C TYR A 80 -20.87 3.22 -10.45
N ASP A 81 -21.59 4.33 -10.50
CA ASP A 81 -22.95 4.47 -9.96
C ASP A 81 -23.92 4.91 -11.07
N ASP A 82 -25.16 5.25 -10.70
CA ASP A 82 -26.21 5.65 -11.64
C ASP A 82 -25.89 6.93 -12.45
N GLU A 83 -24.90 7.73 -12.04
CA GLU A 83 -24.40 8.93 -12.74
C GLU A 83 -23.07 8.68 -13.49
N GLY A 84 -22.46 7.50 -13.34
CA GLY A 84 -21.29 7.08 -14.11
C GLY A 84 -20.04 6.88 -13.24
N LEU A 85 -18.89 7.39 -13.69
CA LEU A 85 -17.61 7.24 -13.00
C LEU A 85 -17.66 7.94 -11.65
N VAL A 86 -17.43 7.19 -10.57
CA VAL A 86 -17.05 7.80 -9.29
C VAL A 86 -15.52 7.91 -9.26
N PRO A 87 -14.96 9.12 -9.36
CA PRO A 87 -13.53 9.30 -9.53
C PRO A 87 -12.81 9.11 -8.20
N ASP A 88 -11.61 8.54 -8.28
CA ASP A 88 -10.74 8.40 -7.12
C ASP A 88 -9.26 8.48 -7.56
N THR A 89 -8.42 9.03 -6.69
CA THR A 89 -7.00 9.24 -6.93
C THR A 89 -6.19 7.95 -7.05
N PHE A 90 -6.64 6.83 -6.46
CA PHE A 90 -6.00 5.54 -6.66
C PHE A 90 -6.28 5.01 -8.09
N VAL A 91 -7.49 5.15 -8.62
CA VAL A 91 -7.86 4.60 -9.95
C VAL A 91 -7.64 5.52 -11.16
N LEU A 92 -7.67 6.84 -10.98
CA LEU A 92 -7.74 7.78 -12.12
C LEU A 92 -6.52 7.74 -13.04
N THR A 93 -6.78 7.60 -14.34
CA THR A 93 -5.78 7.68 -15.42
C THR A 93 -5.71 9.07 -16.07
N ASP A 94 -6.77 9.88 -16.00
CA ASP A 94 -6.75 11.27 -16.47
C ASP A 94 -5.84 12.14 -15.60
N LYS A 95 -4.79 12.71 -16.22
CA LYS A 95 -3.78 13.51 -15.52
C LYS A 95 -4.35 14.80 -14.93
N SER A 96 -5.28 15.47 -15.62
CA SER A 96 -5.82 16.76 -15.18
C SER A 96 -6.71 16.60 -13.95
N LEU A 97 -7.60 15.60 -13.97
CA LEU A 97 -8.50 15.26 -12.89
C LEU A 97 -7.73 14.70 -11.69
N HIS A 98 -6.79 13.78 -11.92
CA HIS A 98 -5.89 13.28 -10.88
C HIS A 98 -5.07 14.41 -10.22
N THR A 99 -4.51 15.35 -11.00
CA THR A 99 -3.79 16.50 -10.45
C THR A 99 -4.71 17.42 -9.64
N ARG A 100 -5.94 17.68 -10.10
CA ARG A 100 -6.96 18.46 -9.37
C ARG A 100 -7.26 17.84 -8.00
N MET A 101 -7.57 16.53 -7.99
CA MET A 101 -7.98 15.82 -6.78
C MET A 101 -6.83 15.60 -5.81
N LYS A 102 -5.62 15.28 -6.32
CA LYS A 102 -4.40 15.23 -5.50
C LYS A 102 -4.14 16.58 -4.80
N ARG A 103 -4.38 17.71 -5.46
CA ARG A 103 -4.23 19.05 -4.85
C ARG A 103 -5.24 19.29 -3.73
N ASN A 104 -6.46 18.78 -3.84
CA ASN A 104 -7.47 18.90 -2.78
C ASN A 104 -7.03 18.14 -1.51
N ALA A 105 -6.49 16.93 -1.67
CA ALA A 105 -6.03 16.11 -0.56
C ALA A 105 -4.63 16.51 0.00
N SER A 106 -3.79 17.21 -0.77
CA SER A 106 -2.37 17.40 -0.42
C SER A 106 -2.11 18.14 0.89
N ASN A 107 -3.05 18.99 1.34
CA ASN A 107 -2.90 19.73 2.60
C ASN A 107 -2.99 18.79 3.82
N ALA A 108 -3.84 17.75 3.76
CA ALA A 108 -3.99 16.78 4.85
C ALA A 108 -2.70 15.95 5.06
N TYR A 109 -1.99 15.64 3.97
CA TYR A 109 -0.71 14.92 3.99
C TYR A 109 0.53 15.83 4.13
N SER A 110 0.34 17.12 4.43
CA SER A 110 1.45 18.02 4.77
C SER A 110 1.95 17.79 6.19
N THR A 111 3.17 18.21 6.52
CA THR A 111 3.71 18.11 7.90
C THR A 111 2.76 18.71 8.95
N ASN A 112 2.14 19.85 8.64
CA ASN A 112 1.18 20.50 9.53
C ASN A 112 -0.13 19.71 9.66
N GLY A 113 -0.57 19.03 8.59
CA GLY A 113 -1.72 18.12 8.62
C GLY A 113 -1.45 16.89 9.47
N LEU A 114 -0.27 16.29 9.34
CA LEU A 114 0.16 15.13 10.15
C LEU A 114 0.20 15.45 11.65
N VAL A 115 0.70 16.64 12.04
CA VAL A 115 0.69 17.10 13.44
C VAL A 115 -0.75 17.26 13.98
N GLN A 116 -1.72 17.66 13.14
CA GLN A 116 -3.12 17.73 13.58
C GLN A 116 -3.75 16.34 13.76
N MET A 117 -3.37 15.37 12.92
CA MET A 117 -3.84 13.98 12.98
C MET A 117 -3.30 13.20 14.19
N GLU A 118 -2.20 13.63 14.81
CA GLU A 118 -1.60 13.02 16.00
C GLU A 118 -2.65 12.81 17.11
N SER A 119 -3.43 13.85 17.41
CA SER A 119 -4.54 13.80 18.38
C SER A 119 -5.64 12.77 18.11
N TRP A 120 -5.74 12.24 16.89
CA TRP A 120 -6.65 11.16 16.52
C TRP A 120 -6.00 9.78 16.58
N ILE A 121 -4.67 9.70 16.49
CA ILE A 121 -3.87 8.47 16.51
C ILE A 121 -3.42 8.11 17.94
N ASP A 122 -3.17 9.09 18.80
CA ASP A 122 -2.74 8.85 20.19
C ASP A 122 -3.69 7.90 20.96
N PRO A 123 -5.03 8.09 20.95
CA PRO A 123 -5.94 7.17 21.65
C PRO A 123 -5.92 5.75 21.07
N VAL A 124 -5.65 5.59 19.76
CA VAL A 124 -5.50 4.29 19.12
C VAL A 124 -4.21 3.61 19.57
N THR A 125 -3.13 4.38 19.69
CA THR A 125 -1.81 3.93 20.17
C THR A 125 -1.85 3.53 21.64
N GLU A 126 -2.51 4.31 22.50
CA GLU A 126 -2.73 3.98 23.91
C GLU A 126 -3.50 2.67 24.08
N ARG A 127 -4.53 2.41 23.25
CA ARG A 127 -5.24 1.12 23.25
C ARG A 127 -4.35 -0.04 22.82
N LEU A 128 -3.52 0.13 21.78
CA LEU A 128 -2.55 -0.87 21.35
C LEU A 128 -1.57 -1.21 22.50
N LEU A 129 -0.95 -0.20 23.10
CA LEU A 129 0.00 -0.38 24.21
C LEU A 129 -0.68 -1.06 25.41
N SER A 130 -1.91 -0.66 25.74
CA SER A 130 -2.72 -1.27 26.80
C SER A 130 -3.02 -2.75 26.51
N LYS A 131 -3.39 -3.12 25.27
CA LYS A 131 -3.63 -4.51 24.85
C LYS A 131 -2.35 -5.35 24.99
N LEU A 132 -1.20 -4.82 24.54
CA LEU A 132 0.10 -5.48 24.66
C LEU A 132 0.52 -5.67 26.13
N GLN A 133 0.34 -4.66 26.98
CA GLN A 133 0.66 -4.74 28.41
C GLN A 133 -0.19 -5.78 29.13
N ARG A 134 -1.51 -5.84 28.85
CA ARG A 134 -2.42 -6.87 29.41
C ARG A 134 -2.09 -8.30 28.95
N GLN A 135 -1.38 -8.45 27.83
CA GLN A 135 -0.96 -9.74 27.27
C GLN A 135 0.53 -10.05 27.50
N ALA A 136 1.25 -9.21 28.25
CA ALA A 136 2.66 -9.40 28.55
C ALA A 136 2.94 -10.78 29.18
N GLY A 137 4.07 -11.39 28.79
CA GLY A 137 4.46 -12.74 29.23
C GLY A 137 3.75 -13.90 28.52
N LYS A 138 2.84 -13.63 27.56
CA LYS A 138 2.19 -14.65 26.72
C LYS A 138 2.61 -14.47 25.25
N PRO A 139 2.58 -15.53 24.42
CA PRO A 139 2.69 -15.38 22.97
C PRO A 139 1.52 -14.54 22.43
N ILE A 140 1.83 -13.53 21.61
CA ILE A 140 0.85 -12.64 20.96
C ILE A 140 0.98 -12.79 19.45
N GLU A 141 -0.14 -12.95 18.75
CA GLU A 141 -0.17 -12.94 17.28
C GLU A 141 -0.12 -11.48 16.80
N MET A 142 1.09 -10.97 16.58
CA MET A 142 1.33 -9.56 16.25
C MET A 142 0.77 -9.15 14.89
N SER A 143 0.52 -10.08 13.96
CA SER A 143 0.03 -9.72 12.62
C SER A 143 -1.41 -9.19 12.69
N SER A 144 -2.28 -9.87 13.43
CA SER A 144 -3.66 -9.46 13.72
C SER A 144 -3.70 -8.18 14.54
N VAL A 145 -2.90 -8.08 15.61
CA VAL A 145 -2.84 -6.87 16.45
C VAL A 145 -2.42 -5.63 15.65
N LEU A 146 -1.46 -5.77 14.73
CA LEU A 146 -1.04 -4.67 13.85
C LEU A 146 -2.03 -4.39 12.71
N LYS A 147 -2.79 -5.39 12.24
CA LYS A 147 -3.91 -5.19 11.28
C LYS A 147 -5.04 -4.40 11.95
N ASP A 148 -5.45 -4.80 13.16
CA ASP A 148 -6.46 -4.11 13.97
C ASP A 148 -6.05 -2.65 14.25
N TYR A 149 -4.78 -2.41 14.61
CA TYR A 149 -4.23 -1.06 14.82
C TYR A 149 -4.26 -0.22 13.54
N ALA A 150 -3.80 -0.78 12.41
CA ALA A 150 -3.79 -0.05 11.14
C ALA A 150 -5.21 0.32 10.66
N MET A 151 -6.20 -0.53 10.95
CA MET A 151 -7.62 -0.22 10.71
C MET A 151 -8.12 0.92 11.57
N ASP A 152 -7.95 0.85 12.91
CA ASP A 152 -8.41 1.92 13.79
C ASP A 152 -7.70 3.25 13.47
N ALA A 153 -6.40 3.23 13.16
CA ALA A 153 -5.64 4.41 12.79
C ALA A 153 -6.13 5.04 11.47
N ILE A 154 -6.37 4.26 10.41
CA ILE A 154 -6.87 4.85 9.14
C ILE A 154 -8.33 5.33 9.27
N PHE A 155 -9.16 4.68 10.07
CA PHE A 155 -10.51 5.18 10.37
C PHE A 155 -10.46 6.50 11.16
N ALA A 156 -9.63 6.58 12.20
CA ALA A 156 -9.43 7.79 13.00
C ALA A 156 -8.94 8.96 12.13
N VAL A 157 -7.97 8.73 11.23
CA VAL A 157 -7.47 9.76 10.30
C VAL A 157 -8.50 10.15 9.24
N THR A 158 -9.33 9.21 8.78
CA THR A 158 -10.30 9.46 7.67
C THR A 158 -11.59 10.11 8.16
N PHE A 159 -12.05 9.82 9.38
CA PHE A 159 -13.36 10.25 9.89
C PHE A 159 -13.32 10.94 11.27
N GLY A 160 -12.15 11.16 11.87
CA GLY A 160 -12.01 11.67 13.24
C GLY A 160 -12.49 10.70 14.32
N ARG A 161 -12.75 9.43 13.97
CA ARG A 161 -13.18 8.36 14.89
C ARG A 161 -12.79 6.99 14.36
N ASP A 162 -12.53 6.06 15.27
CA ASP A 162 -12.31 4.66 14.97
C ASP A 162 -13.53 3.78 15.32
N PHE A 163 -13.42 2.46 15.11
CA PHE A 163 -14.46 1.48 15.43
C PHE A 163 -14.04 0.49 16.54
N ASN A 164 -12.85 0.70 17.11
CA ASN A 164 -12.18 -0.11 18.12
C ASN A 164 -11.95 -1.57 17.68
N TYR A 165 -11.39 -1.76 16.48
CA TYR A 165 -10.90 -3.05 15.98
C TYR A 165 -9.89 -3.68 16.95
N ILE A 166 -9.07 -2.87 17.64
CA ILE A 166 -8.09 -3.37 18.62
C ILE A 166 -8.75 -4.21 19.72
N GLU A 167 -9.92 -3.80 20.25
CA GLU A 167 -10.61 -4.58 21.29
C GLU A 167 -11.72 -5.50 20.75
N LYS A 168 -12.35 -5.15 19.61
CA LYS A 168 -13.55 -5.82 19.10
C LYS A 168 -13.34 -6.70 17.86
N GLY A 169 -12.17 -6.61 17.22
CA GLY A 169 -11.89 -7.25 15.93
C GLY A 169 -12.71 -6.67 14.78
N ASP A 170 -12.91 -7.45 13.73
CA ASP A 170 -13.58 -7.02 12.49
C ASP A 170 -15.11 -6.88 12.64
N VAL A 171 -15.50 -5.76 13.24
CA VAL A 171 -16.89 -5.38 13.51
C VAL A 171 -17.68 -4.97 12.27
N LEU A 172 -17.02 -4.50 11.20
CA LEU A 172 -17.67 -4.10 9.94
C LEU A 172 -17.56 -5.15 8.83
N LYS A 173 -16.91 -6.30 9.08
CA LYS A 173 -16.56 -7.32 8.06
C LYS A 173 -15.68 -6.78 6.94
N MET A 174 -14.87 -5.77 7.26
CA MET A 174 -14.03 -5.06 6.31
C MET A 174 -12.87 -5.93 5.81
N TYR A 175 -12.35 -6.88 6.60
CA TYR A 175 -11.27 -7.78 6.13
C TYR A 175 -11.74 -8.60 4.92
N GLY A 176 -12.93 -9.18 4.99
CA GLY A 176 -13.51 -9.91 3.85
C GLY A 176 -13.82 -9.00 2.65
N ILE A 177 -14.20 -7.75 2.87
CA ILE A 177 -14.44 -6.80 1.76
C ILE A 177 -13.13 -6.46 1.03
N LEU A 178 -12.05 -6.19 1.77
CA LEU A 178 -10.74 -5.87 1.21
C LEU A 178 -10.10 -7.06 0.48
N GLU A 179 -10.18 -8.26 1.06
CA GLU A 179 -9.66 -9.49 0.46
C GLU A 179 -10.38 -9.82 -0.87
N ASN A 180 -11.72 -9.77 -0.90
CA ASN A 180 -12.49 -9.99 -2.12
C ASN A 180 -12.24 -8.91 -3.20
N LEU A 181 -11.95 -7.67 -2.80
CA LEU A 181 -11.64 -6.60 -3.76
C LEU A 181 -10.30 -6.86 -4.48
N ALA A 182 -9.29 -7.39 -3.78
CA ALA A 182 -8.00 -7.74 -4.37
C ALA A 182 -8.14 -8.86 -5.43
N ASP A 183 -8.84 -9.94 -5.09
CA ASP A 183 -9.12 -11.05 -6.00
C ASP A 183 -9.98 -10.61 -7.20
N TYR A 184 -11.00 -9.78 -6.95
CA TYR A 184 -11.82 -9.18 -8.01
C TYR A 184 -10.98 -8.34 -8.98
N MET A 185 -10.08 -7.49 -8.49
CA MET A 185 -9.17 -6.71 -9.35
C MET A 185 -8.24 -7.63 -10.17
N ALA A 186 -7.64 -8.64 -9.54
CA ALA A 186 -6.73 -9.57 -10.21
C ALA A 186 -7.42 -10.35 -11.36
N ILE A 187 -8.63 -10.85 -11.11
CA ILE A 187 -9.43 -11.57 -12.11
C ILE A 187 -9.92 -10.61 -13.21
N ARG A 188 -10.46 -9.43 -12.84
CA ARG A 188 -10.98 -8.45 -13.81
C ARG A 188 -9.88 -7.91 -14.72
N PHE A 189 -8.61 -7.85 -14.27
CA PHE A 189 -7.46 -7.39 -15.07
C PHE A 189 -7.23 -8.25 -16.30
N LEU A 190 -7.36 -9.57 -16.12
CA LEU A 190 -7.17 -10.54 -17.18
C LEU A 190 -8.33 -10.55 -18.18
N LEU A 191 -9.47 -9.92 -17.83
CA LEU A 191 -10.74 -10.03 -18.56
C LEU A 191 -11.21 -8.74 -19.26
N ASN A 192 -10.86 -7.52 -18.81
CA ASN A 192 -11.54 -6.29 -19.28
C ASN A 192 -10.69 -5.27 -20.05
N GLN A 193 -11.28 -4.74 -21.14
CA GLN A 193 -10.89 -3.49 -21.81
C GLN A 193 -12.14 -2.65 -22.14
N ALA A 194 -12.06 -1.32 -21.92
CA ALA A 194 -13.11 -0.29 -22.07
C ALA A 194 -14.15 -0.23 -20.91
N LYS A 195 -14.76 0.90 -20.53
CA LYS A 195 -15.03 2.22 -21.19
C LYS A 195 -14.72 3.45 -20.28
N ASP A 196 -15.25 4.63 -20.63
CA ASP A 196 -14.95 6.01 -20.18
C ASP A 196 -16.22 6.78 -19.70
N PRO A 197 -16.21 7.48 -18.53
CA PRO A 197 -17.28 8.44 -18.14
C PRO A 197 -16.87 9.71 -17.32
N SER A 198 -17.83 10.64 -17.13
CA SER A 198 -17.83 11.78 -16.17
C SER A 198 -19.28 12.28 -15.92
N SER A 199 -19.68 13.09 -14.92
CA SER A 199 -18.97 13.96 -13.93
C SER A 199 -19.73 14.07 -12.57
N ILE A 200 -19.37 14.98 -11.63
CA ILE A 200 -19.37 14.68 -10.17
C ILE A 200 -19.85 15.80 -9.19
N ASN A 201 -20.46 15.41 -8.03
CA ASN A 201 -20.15 15.94 -6.67
C ASN A 201 -20.56 14.95 -5.53
N ASP A 202 -20.15 15.21 -4.27
CA ASP A 202 -20.36 14.48 -2.98
C ASP A 202 -19.88 13.02 -2.91
N ARG A 203 -20.11 12.22 -3.95
CA ARG A 203 -19.69 10.81 -4.07
C ARG A 203 -18.16 10.64 -4.03
N GLU A 204 -17.43 11.67 -4.48
CA GLU A 204 -15.98 11.80 -4.36
C GLU A 204 -15.50 11.55 -2.92
N ILE A 205 -16.19 12.10 -1.91
CA ILE A 205 -15.77 12.02 -0.51
C ILE A 205 -15.85 10.56 -0.01
N MET A 206 -16.93 9.85 -0.33
CA MET A 206 -17.14 8.47 0.10
C MET A 206 -16.19 7.50 -0.58
N THR A 207 -15.96 7.65 -1.90
CA THR A 207 -15.03 6.77 -2.63
C THR A 207 -13.58 7.03 -2.25
N HIS A 208 -13.18 8.29 -2.02
CA HIS A 208 -11.87 8.60 -1.46
C HIS A 208 -11.67 8.05 -0.06
N ALA A 209 -12.67 8.14 0.82
CA ALA A 209 -12.58 7.57 2.16
C ALA A 209 -12.37 6.04 2.09
N PHE A 210 -13.14 5.34 1.25
CA PHE A 210 -12.97 3.89 1.05
C PHE A 210 -11.61 3.54 0.43
N GLY A 211 -11.17 4.29 -0.59
CA GLY A 211 -9.86 4.12 -1.22
C GLY A 211 -8.70 4.34 -0.26
N ASN A 212 -8.79 5.36 0.60
CA ASN A 212 -7.82 5.63 1.67
C ASN A 212 -7.76 4.51 2.70
N ILE A 213 -8.92 3.97 3.13
CA ILE A 213 -8.97 2.84 4.05
C ILE A 213 -8.35 1.59 3.42
N SER A 214 -8.78 1.23 2.21
CA SER A 214 -8.30 0.04 1.49
C SER A 214 -6.81 0.08 1.16
N ALA A 215 -6.30 1.21 0.68
CA ALA A 215 -4.88 1.35 0.37
C ALA A 215 -4.03 1.54 1.65
N GLY A 216 -4.58 2.18 2.68
CA GLY A 216 -3.86 2.60 3.88
C GLY A 216 -3.71 1.51 4.94
N SER A 217 -4.73 0.70 5.21
CA SER A 217 -4.70 -0.25 6.33
C SER A 217 -3.72 -1.41 6.09
N ASP A 218 -3.92 -2.21 5.05
CA ASP A 218 -3.14 -3.42 4.81
C ASP A 218 -1.67 -3.11 4.50
N THR A 219 -1.38 -2.05 3.74
CA THR A 219 0.01 -1.65 3.45
C THR A 219 0.75 -1.19 4.72
N THR A 220 0.07 -0.44 5.59
CA THR A 220 0.62 -0.01 6.88
C THR A 220 0.81 -1.19 7.83
N ALA A 221 -0.15 -2.10 7.92
CA ALA A 221 -0.05 -3.32 8.74
C ALA A 221 1.13 -4.20 8.30
N ILE A 222 1.32 -4.40 6.99
CA ILE A 222 2.46 -5.14 6.43
C ILE A 222 3.78 -4.41 6.74
N ALA A 223 3.83 -3.09 6.57
CA ALA A 223 5.03 -2.30 6.87
C ALA A 223 5.42 -2.37 8.35
N LEU A 224 4.46 -2.19 9.27
CA LEU A 224 4.66 -2.29 10.73
C LEU A 224 5.10 -3.71 11.14
N ARG A 225 4.42 -4.75 10.62
CA ARG A 225 4.77 -6.15 10.88
C ARG A 225 6.19 -6.46 10.42
N SER A 226 6.55 -5.96 9.24
CA SER A 226 7.87 -6.16 8.63
C SER A 226 8.98 -5.45 9.43
N ILE A 227 8.78 -4.17 9.77
CA ILE A 227 9.65 -3.41 10.68
C ILE A 227 9.85 -4.18 11.97
N LEU A 228 8.76 -4.53 12.67
CA LEU A 228 8.82 -5.20 13.96
C LEU A 228 9.55 -6.54 13.88
N TYR A 229 9.27 -7.35 12.85
CA TYR A 229 9.95 -8.62 12.61
C TYR A 229 11.46 -8.43 12.43
N HIS A 230 11.89 -7.49 11.57
CA HIS A 230 13.31 -7.27 11.30
C HIS A 230 14.05 -6.64 12.49
N VAL A 231 13.41 -5.74 13.23
CA VAL A 231 13.96 -5.14 14.46
C VAL A 231 14.13 -6.19 15.55
N LEU A 232 13.12 -7.03 15.81
CA LEU A 232 13.22 -8.08 16.84
C LEU A 232 14.20 -9.21 16.47
N LYS A 233 14.42 -9.45 15.17
CA LYS A 233 15.30 -10.52 14.67
C LYS A 233 16.79 -10.18 14.74
N ASP A 234 17.20 -8.92 14.58
CA ASP A 234 18.60 -8.49 14.73
C ASP A 234 18.78 -7.67 16.01
N ARG A 235 19.38 -8.28 17.04
CA ARG A 235 19.56 -7.64 18.34
C ARG A 235 20.38 -6.35 18.29
N ARG A 236 21.23 -6.16 17.28
CA ARG A 236 22.00 -4.91 17.09
C ARG A 236 21.08 -3.78 16.65
N VAL A 237 20.13 -4.07 15.77
CA VAL A 237 19.11 -3.12 15.31
C VAL A 237 18.14 -2.80 16.46
N TYR A 238 17.70 -3.82 17.19
CA TYR A 238 16.88 -3.64 18.40
C TYR A 238 17.54 -2.71 19.42
N ASN A 239 18.77 -3.01 19.86
CA ASN A 239 19.48 -2.21 20.85
C ASN A 239 19.63 -0.77 20.37
N LYS A 240 20.05 -0.57 19.11
CA LYS A 240 20.25 0.78 18.56
C LYS A 240 18.97 1.63 18.56
N ILE A 241 17.83 1.04 18.19
CA ILE A 241 16.53 1.74 18.22
C ILE A 241 16.09 1.98 19.66
N TYR A 242 16.34 1.03 20.56
CA TYR A 242 16.05 1.20 21.98
C TYR A 242 16.86 2.35 22.60
N ASP A 243 18.15 2.45 22.27
CA ASP A 243 19.05 3.50 22.73
C ASP A 243 18.69 4.89 22.13
N GLU A 244 18.15 4.95 20.89
CA GLU A 244 17.58 6.19 20.34
C GLU A 244 16.24 6.57 20.99
N LEU A 245 15.44 5.61 21.45
CA LEU A 245 14.12 5.85 22.05
C LEU A 245 14.18 6.15 23.54
N CYS A 246 15.16 5.63 24.29
CA CYS A 246 15.22 5.79 25.74
C CYS A 246 15.55 7.22 26.21
N VAL A 247 15.97 8.11 25.30
CA VAL A 247 16.21 9.53 25.56
C VAL A 247 14.97 10.41 25.36
N LEU A 248 13.86 9.85 24.89
CA LEU A 248 12.59 10.58 24.73
C LEU A 248 11.73 10.46 26.00
N GLU A 249 11.15 11.58 26.42
CA GLU A 249 10.11 11.60 27.45
C GLU A 249 8.74 11.30 26.82
N ALA A 250 7.87 10.62 27.56
CA ALA A 250 6.52 10.29 27.12
C ALA A 250 5.50 11.35 27.61
N PRO A 251 4.46 11.70 26.82
CA PRO A 251 4.15 11.18 25.49
C PRO A 251 5.09 11.72 24.40
N VAL A 252 5.55 10.82 23.53
CA VAL A 252 6.45 11.17 22.43
C VAL A 252 5.67 11.90 21.34
N GLN A 253 6.00 13.18 21.10
CA GLN A 253 5.40 13.93 20.00
C GLN A 253 6.09 13.64 18.66
N PHE A 254 5.34 13.77 17.56
CA PHE A 254 5.80 13.65 16.18
C PHE A 254 6.97 14.59 15.89
N THR A 255 6.98 15.79 16.48
CA THR A 255 8.09 16.74 16.31
C THR A 255 9.39 16.27 16.95
N ASP A 256 9.34 15.44 17.99
CA ASP A 256 10.50 14.83 18.64
C ASP A 256 10.93 13.54 17.96
N ALA A 257 9.98 12.69 17.58
CA ALA A 257 10.25 11.48 16.81
C ALA A 257 10.96 11.78 15.47
N ASN A 258 10.61 12.88 14.78
CA ASN A 258 11.27 13.32 13.55
C ASN A 258 12.73 13.78 13.72
N LYS A 259 13.19 14.03 14.95
CA LYS A 259 14.59 14.37 15.24
C LYS A 259 15.49 13.13 15.32
N LEU A 260 14.91 11.93 15.50
CA LEU A 260 15.65 10.69 15.68
C LEU A 260 16.23 10.15 14.37
N HIS A 261 17.52 9.85 14.38
CA HIS A 261 18.32 9.75 13.17
C HIS A 261 18.21 8.40 12.47
N ASP A 262 18.11 7.29 13.22
CA ASP A 262 17.91 5.96 12.66
C ASP A 262 16.43 5.56 12.56
N LEU A 263 15.53 6.24 13.27
CA LEU A 263 14.07 6.19 12.99
C LEU A 263 13.72 6.76 11.61
N VAL A 264 14.39 7.81 11.15
CA VAL A 264 14.31 8.25 9.73
C VAL A 264 14.89 7.19 8.78
N LYS A 265 15.82 6.33 9.24
CA LYS A 265 16.38 5.20 8.45
C LYS A 265 15.61 3.89 8.60
N LEU A 266 14.61 3.78 9.48
CA LEU A 266 13.70 2.64 9.52
C LEU A 266 12.95 2.49 8.19
N TYR A 267 12.77 3.59 7.45
CA TYR A 267 12.37 3.62 6.04
C TYR A 267 13.24 2.74 5.12
N GLY A 268 14.52 2.56 5.46
CA GLY A 268 15.45 1.67 4.78
C GLY A 268 15.29 0.19 5.17
N ILE A 269 14.73 -0.11 6.34
CA ILE A 269 14.38 -1.47 6.77
C ILE A 269 13.08 -1.90 6.05
N THR A 270 12.06 -1.04 6.01
CA THR A 270 10.89 -1.24 5.12
C THR A 270 11.35 -1.42 3.68
N ARG A 271 12.23 -0.55 3.16
CA ARG A 271 12.74 -0.68 1.79
C ARG A 271 13.45 -2.01 1.53
N ARG A 272 14.23 -2.55 2.48
CA ARG A 272 14.88 -3.87 2.36
C ARG A 272 13.90 -5.04 2.43
N ALA A 273 12.82 -4.90 3.18
CA ALA A 273 11.85 -5.97 3.38
C ALA A 273 10.70 -5.95 2.34
N ILE A 274 10.50 -4.82 1.67
CA ILE A 274 9.69 -4.66 0.45
C ILE A 274 10.52 -5.06 -0.80
N SER A 275 11.85 -5.13 -0.70
CA SER A 275 12.75 -5.61 -1.77
C SER A 275 13.13 -7.09 -1.67
N ILE A 276 12.27 -7.92 -1.08
CA ILE A 276 12.37 -9.39 -1.04
C ILE A 276 11.25 -9.97 -1.92
#